data_AF-A0A6M1RPK0-F1
#
_entry.id   AF-A0A6M1RPK0-F1
#
_cell.length_a   1.000
_cell.length_b   1.000
_cell.length_c   1.000
_cell.angle_alpha   90.00
_cell.angle_beta   90.00
_cell.angle_gamma   90.00
#
_symmetry.space_group_name_H-M   'P 1'
#
loop_
_entity.id
_entity.type
_entity.pdbx_description
1 polymer ?
#
loop_
_entity_poly.entity_id
_entity_poly.type
_entity_poly.pdbx_seq_one_letter_code
_entity_poly.pdbx_strand_id
1 'polypeptide(L)'
;MPSVYDASEFVDPDSGMNRTGAGVGAMPRGASARVLSREELESKVLETQRRLAELKQAQEALERERAALEELRRRQTELQTGRAEMLENLTRGIALLEEAEHEARAQAEQMGRTLEAFREALEKIRAIREETWTPENLNVELTRALTVIENARMEWNSARLKFPVLNRPAGVEPGADPVRASVGAAPWWEGVSFGRLCLWGLALTWPVATVVLLLGVLWMVLR
;
A
#
# COMPACT_ATOMS: atom_id res chain seq x y z
N MET A 1 -27.50 13.29 -14.17
CA MET A 1 -28.13 14.62 -14.12
C MET A 1 -27.40 15.45 -13.08
N PRO A 2 -26.79 16.60 -13.46
CA PRO A 2 -26.07 17.45 -12.52
C PRO A 2 -27.04 18.46 -11.89
N SER A 3 -27.05 18.59 -10.56
CA SER A 3 -27.76 19.69 -9.89
C SER A 3 -26.81 20.89 -9.78
N VAL A 4 -27.17 21.93 -10.52
CA VAL A 4 -26.61 23.28 -10.48
C VAL A 4 -26.78 23.81 -9.05
N TYR A 5 -25.66 24.09 -8.37
CA TYR A 5 -25.70 24.86 -7.13
C TYR A 5 -25.75 26.35 -7.49
N ASP A 6 -26.81 27.00 -7.02
CA ASP A 6 -27.13 28.42 -7.15
C ASP A 6 -26.17 29.25 -6.28
N ALA A 7 -25.52 30.24 -6.88
CA ALA A 7 -24.48 31.07 -6.26
C ALA A 7 -25.03 32.45 -5.82
N SER A 8 -26.33 32.56 -5.56
CA SER A 8 -26.98 33.85 -5.26
C SER A 8 -28.04 33.77 -4.16
N GLU A 9 -27.63 33.44 -2.93
CA GLU A 9 -28.49 33.59 -1.74
C GLU A 9 -27.70 34.17 -0.56
N PHE A 10 -27.34 35.46 -0.68
CA PHE A 10 -27.08 36.32 0.47
C PHE A 10 -28.23 37.32 0.53
N VAL A 11 -29.22 37.00 1.37
CA VAL A 11 -30.32 37.90 1.72
C VAL A 11 -29.86 38.68 2.94
N ASP A 12 -29.75 40.01 2.81
CA ASP A 12 -29.48 40.92 3.92
C ASP A 12 -30.82 41.61 4.27
N PRO A 13 -31.48 41.24 5.38
CA PRO A 13 -32.72 41.86 5.79
C PRO A 13 -32.43 42.82 6.95
N ASP A 14 -32.14 44.07 6.65
CA ASP A 14 -32.96 45.15 7.23
C ASP A 14 -32.72 46.48 6.52
N SER A 15 -33.63 46.72 5.58
CA SER A 15 -33.95 48.01 5.00
C SER A 15 -34.72 48.84 6.02
N GLY A 16 -34.33 50.11 6.14
CA GLY A 16 -34.76 50.99 7.21
C GLY A 16 -36.24 51.37 7.19
N MET A 17 -36.62 52.16 8.19
CA MET A 17 -37.72 53.10 7.99
C MET A 17 -37.67 54.29 8.96
N ASN A 18 -37.98 55.44 8.36
CA ASN A 18 -38.54 56.69 8.91
C ASN A 18 -37.58 57.80 9.38
N ARG A 19 -37.83 59.08 9.09
CA ARG A 19 -38.73 59.78 8.14
C ARG A 19 -38.44 61.29 8.33
N THR A 20 -38.38 62.03 7.21
CA THR A 20 -38.71 63.46 7.04
C THR A 20 -38.14 64.55 7.96
N GLY A 21 -37.48 65.53 7.32
CA GLY A 21 -38.11 66.84 7.08
C GLY A 21 -37.88 67.97 8.10
N ALA A 22 -37.16 68.98 7.62
CA ALA A 22 -37.31 70.42 7.91
C ALA A 22 -36.89 70.98 9.28
N GLY A 23 -36.17 72.12 9.21
CA GLY A 23 -36.11 73.10 10.29
C GLY A 23 -34.71 73.59 10.61
N VAL A 24 -34.23 74.59 9.87
CA VAL A 24 -33.26 75.56 10.40
C VAL A 24 -33.96 76.27 11.55
N GLY A 25 -33.65 75.86 12.78
CA GLY A 25 -34.26 76.36 14.02
C GLY A 25 -33.18 76.80 15.00
N ALA A 26 -33.25 78.07 15.35
CA ALA A 26 -32.39 78.82 16.27
C ALA A 26 -31.88 78.04 17.50
N MET A 27 -30.59 78.24 17.79
CA MET A 27 -29.97 77.95 19.09
C MET A 27 -30.69 78.68 20.23
N PRO A 28 -31.14 78.01 21.29
CA PRO A 28 -31.21 78.61 22.61
C PRO A 28 -29.84 78.44 23.27
N ARG A 29 -29.11 79.55 23.38
CA ARG A 29 -28.03 79.68 24.37
C ARG A 29 -28.64 79.49 25.76
N GLY A 30 -28.02 78.60 26.53
CA GLY A 30 -28.09 78.61 28.00
C GLY A 30 -29.11 77.65 28.58
N ALA A 31 -28.63 76.48 29.04
CA ALA A 31 -28.85 76.00 30.40
C ALA A 31 -28.15 74.64 30.57
N SER A 32 -27.06 74.64 31.34
CA SER A 32 -26.53 73.49 32.06
C SER A 32 -26.31 72.19 31.26
N ALA A 33 -25.22 72.17 30.50
CA ALA A 33 -24.37 71.00 30.51
C ALA A 33 -23.97 70.76 31.98
N ARG A 34 -24.76 69.97 32.70
CA ARG A 34 -24.35 69.41 33.97
C ARG A 34 -23.17 68.52 33.61
N VAL A 35 -21.97 69.04 33.81
CA VAL A 35 -20.70 68.32 33.65
C VAL A 35 -20.86 67.04 34.45
N LEU A 36 -20.95 65.89 33.77
CA LEU A 36 -20.89 64.59 34.42
C LEU A 36 -19.72 64.64 35.40
N SER A 37 -19.99 64.40 36.68
CA SER A 37 -18.97 64.50 37.71
C SER A 37 -17.84 63.51 37.39
N ARG A 38 -16.59 63.82 37.78
CA ARG A 38 -15.44 62.92 37.54
C ARG A 38 -15.72 61.49 38.00
N GLU A 39 -16.48 61.36 39.10
CA GLU A 39 -16.93 60.08 39.67
C GLU A 39 -17.86 59.28 38.73
N GLU A 40 -18.75 59.94 37.97
CA GLU A 40 -19.63 59.29 36.98
C GLU A 40 -18.86 58.85 35.72
N LEU A 41 -17.76 59.52 35.38
CA LEU A 41 -16.87 59.10 34.30
C LEU A 41 -16.03 57.90 34.73
N GLU A 42 -15.50 57.93 35.96
CA GLU A 42 -14.75 56.81 36.53
C GLU A 42 -15.62 55.55 36.67
N SER A 43 -16.88 55.69 37.11
CA SER A 43 -17.81 54.56 37.19
C SER A 43 -18.12 53.96 35.81
N LYS A 44 -18.32 54.79 34.78
CA LYS A 44 -18.48 54.33 33.38
C LYS A 44 -17.24 53.67 32.82
N VAL A 45 -16.04 54.17 33.15
CA VAL A 45 -14.78 53.53 32.73
C VAL A 45 -14.61 52.17 33.41
N LEU A 46 -14.92 52.06 34.70
CA LEU A 46 -14.88 50.77 35.40
C LEU A 46 -15.92 49.79 34.85
N GLU A 47 -17.14 50.25 34.53
CA GLU A 47 -18.17 49.42 33.92
C GLU A 47 -17.75 48.93 32.52
N THR A 48 -17.18 49.80 31.69
CA THR A 48 -16.68 49.39 30.36
C THR A 48 -15.48 48.45 30.46
N GLN A 49 -14.57 48.64 31.43
CA GLN A 49 -13.49 47.69 31.69
C GLN A 49 -14.00 46.31 32.14
N ARG A 50 -15.03 46.26 33.00
CA ARG A 50 -15.69 45.01 33.40
C ARG A 50 -16.33 44.32 32.20
N ARG A 51 -17.10 45.05 31.39
CA ARG A 51 -17.71 44.52 30.16
C ARG A 51 -16.65 44.02 29.17
N LEU A 52 -15.51 44.71 29.04
CA LEU A 52 -14.39 44.25 28.22
C LEU A 52 -13.77 42.95 28.74
N ALA A 53 -13.64 42.81 30.06
CA ALA A 53 -13.13 41.58 30.67
C ALA A 53 -14.10 40.41 30.46
N GLU A 54 -15.41 40.63 30.64
CA GLU A 54 -16.46 39.64 30.37
C GLU A 54 -16.46 39.21 28.90
N LEU A 55 -16.37 40.15 27.96
CA LEU A 55 -16.30 39.86 26.53
C LEU A 55 -15.04 39.08 26.16
N LYS A 56 -13.88 39.39 26.75
CA LYS A 56 -12.65 38.63 26.53
C LYS A 56 -12.77 37.20 27.05
N GLN A 57 -13.35 37.01 28.24
CA GLN A 57 -13.60 35.66 28.76
C GLN A 57 -14.55 34.86 27.87
N ALA A 58 -15.61 35.50 27.37
CA ALA A 58 -16.53 34.88 26.42
C ALA A 58 -15.85 34.54 25.09
N GLN A 59 -14.96 35.42 24.59
CA GLN A 59 -14.17 35.15 23.39
C GLN A 59 -13.26 33.93 23.57
N GLU A 60 -12.51 33.86 24.67
CA GLU A 60 -11.63 32.70 24.94
C GLU A 60 -12.42 31.39 25.08
N ALA A 61 -13.61 31.43 25.70
CA ALA A 61 -14.49 30.26 25.78
C ALA A 61 -14.91 29.80 24.39
N LEU A 62 -15.30 30.75 23.53
CA LEU A 62 -15.72 30.48 22.16
C LEU A 62 -14.57 29.97 21.28
N GLU A 63 -13.35 30.47 21.48
CA GLU A 63 -12.14 29.97 20.81
C GLU A 63 -11.82 28.53 21.22
N ARG A 64 -11.97 28.18 22.52
CA ARG A 64 -11.80 26.79 22.99
C ARG A 64 -12.85 25.85 22.39
N GLU A 65 -14.10 26.29 22.34
CA GLU A 65 -15.19 25.52 21.72
C GLU A 65 -14.95 25.32 20.22
N ARG A 66 -14.50 26.36 19.51
CA ARG A 66 -14.12 26.26 18.10
C ARG A 66 -12.99 25.26 17.88
N ALA A 67 -11.92 25.34 18.68
CA ALA A 67 -10.81 24.40 18.59
C ALA A 67 -11.27 22.94 18.83
N ALA A 68 -12.18 22.72 19.77
CA ALA A 68 -12.74 21.39 20.03
C ALA A 68 -13.60 20.87 18.84
N LEU A 69 -14.40 21.74 18.22
CA LEU A 69 -15.20 21.38 17.05
C LEU A 69 -14.34 21.13 15.81
N GLU A 70 -13.26 21.88 15.62
CA GLU A 70 -12.31 21.67 14.53
C GLU A 70 -11.57 20.33 14.67
N GLU A 71 -11.11 20.00 15.87
CA GLU A 71 -10.49 18.70 16.15
C GLU A 71 -11.48 17.55 15.94
N LEU A 72 -12.74 17.69 16.33
CA LEU A 72 -13.76 16.68 16.07
C LEU A 72 -13.99 16.50 14.56
N ARG A 73 -14.08 17.59 13.80
CA ARG A 73 -14.21 17.55 12.33
C ARG A 73 -13.02 16.84 11.70
N ARG A 74 -11.80 17.17 12.15
CA ARG A 74 -10.58 16.50 11.69
C ARG A 74 -10.64 14.99 11.92
N ARG A 75 -10.98 14.55 13.13
CA ARG A 75 -11.12 13.11 13.45
C ARG A 75 -12.20 12.43 12.62
N GLN A 76 -13.32 13.11 12.36
CA GLN A 76 -14.36 12.58 11.48
C GLN A 76 -13.86 12.40 10.05
N THR A 77 -13.10 13.35 9.52
CA THR A 77 -12.50 13.22 8.18
C THR A 77 -11.47 12.09 8.13
N GLU A 78 -10.59 11.99 9.12
CA GLU A 78 -9.60 10.90 9.20
C GLU A 78 -10.28 9.53 9.28
N LEU A 79 -11.37 9.41 10.05
CA LEU A 79 -12.17 8.18 10.13
C LEU A 79 -12.84 7.85 8.80
N GLN A 80 -13.44 8.83 8.13
CA GLN A 80 -14.13 8.60 6.85
C GLN A 80 -13.15 8.18 5.76
N THR A 81 -12.02 8.87 5.65
CA THR A 81 -10.95 8.53 4.71
C THR A 81 -10.38 7.16 5.01
N GLY A 82 -9.97 6.90 6.26
CA GLY A 82 -9.41 5.60 6.65
C GLY A 82 -10.41 4.46 6.46
N ARG A 83 -11.71 4.69 6.69
CA ARG A 83 -12.75 3.70 6.42
C ARG A 83 -12.88 3.41 4.93
N ALA A 84 -12.86 4.43 4.06
CA ALA A 84 -12.95 4.25 2.62
C ALA A 84 -11.74 3.48 2.08
N GLU A 85 -10.54 3.86 2.49
CA GLU A 85 -9.28 3.17 2.13
C GLU A 85 -9.29 1.72 2.59
N MET A 86 -9.67 1.46 3.85
CA MET A 86 -9.71 0.09 4.38
C MET A 86 -10.78 -0.77 3.70
N LEU A 87 -11.95 -0.19 3.37
CA LEU A 87 -12.97 -0.91 2.61
C LEU A 87 -12.45 -1.32 1.22
N GLU A 88 -11.78 -0.41 0.51
CA GLU A 88 -11.21 -0.71 -0.80
C GLU A 88 -10.11 -1.78 -0.70
N ASN A 89 -9.15 -1.59 0.21
CA ASN A 89 -8.04 -2.50 0.42
C ASN A 89 -8.49 -3.90 0.82
N LEU A 90 -9.44 -4.01 1.76
CA LEU A 90 -9.97 -5.30 2.20
C LEU A 90 -10.79 -5.96 1.10
N THR A 91 -11.63 -5.22 0.37
CA THR A 91 -12.41 -5.77 -0.74
C THR A 91 -11.50 -6.34 -1.82
N ARG A 92 -10.46 -5.58 -2.20
CA ARG A 92 -9.46 -6.03 -3.17
C ARG A 92 -8.65 -7.22 -2.65
N GLY A 93 -8.22 -7.16 -1.40
CA GLY A 93 -7.45 -8.23 -0.77
C GLY A 93 -8.22 -9.54 -0.68
N ILE A 94 -9.51 -9.49 -0.35
CA ILE A 94 -10.40 -10.66 -0.34
C ILE A 94 -10.47 -11.27 -1.74
N ALA A 95 -10.75 -10.47 -2.77
CA ALA A 95 -10.84 -10.98 -4.14
C ALA A 95 -9.55 -11.68 -4.62
N LEU A 96 -8.38 -11.08 -4.32
CA LEU A 96 -7.08 -11.67 -4.66
C LEU A 96 -6.81 -12.98 -3.90
N LEU A 97 -7.19 -13.03 -2.62
CA LEU A 97 -7.02 -14.24 -1.81
C LEU A 97 -7.96 -15.37 -2.27
N GLU A 98 -9.21 -15.05 -2.60
CA GLU A 98 -10.16 -16.01 -3.15
C GLU A 98 -9.65 -16.59 -4.48
N GLU A 99 -9.15 -15.75 -5.39
CA GLU A 99 -8.55 -16.21 -6.65
C GLU A 99 -7.33 -17.12 -6.40
N ALA A 100 -6.43 -16.72 -5.51
CA ALA A 100 -5.25 -17.52 -5.16
C ALA A 100 -5.63 -18.85 -4.47
N GLU A 101 -6.66 -18.86 -3.62
CA GLU A 101 -7.20 -20.07 -2.99
C GLU A 101 -7.77 -21.04 -4.04
N HIS A 102 -8.56 -20.51 -4.99
CA HIS A 102 -9.11 -21.31 -6.08
C HIS A 102 -8.02 -21.89 -6.97
N GLU A 103 -7.01 -21.09 -7.33
CA GLU A 103 -5.88 -21.55 -8.13
C GLU A 103 -5.09 -22.63 -7.39
N ALA A 104 -4.78 -22.42 -6.12
CA ALA A 104 -4.06 -23.41 -5.30
C ALA A 104 -4.83 -24.74 -5.18
N ARG A 105 -6.16 -24.69 -5.01
CA ARG A 105 -7.00 -25.90 -5.02
C ARG A 105 -6.99 -26.61 -6.37
N ALA A 106 -7.12 -25.87 -7.47
CA ALA A 106 -7.08 -26.44 -8.81
C ALA A 106 -5.70 -27.09 -9.10
N GLN A 107 -4.61 -26.45 -8.70
CA GLN A 107 -3.26 -27.02 -8.80
C GLN A 107 -3.12 -28.30 -7.96
N ALA A 108 -3.65 -28.31 -6.74
CA ALA A 108 -3.62 -29.48 -5.87
C ALA A 108 -4.42 -30.66 -6.46
N GLU A 109 -5.61 -30.41 -7.00
CA GLU A 109 -6.40 -31.43 -7.71
C GLU A 109 -5.65 -31.99 -8.92
N GLN A 110 -5.06 -31.12 -9.73
CA GLN A 110 -4.31 -31.55 -10.90
C GLN A 110 -3.07 -32.38 -10.51
N MET A 111 -2.40 -32.01 -9.43
CA MET A 111 -1.29 -32.80 -8.87
C MET A 111 -1.78 -34.15 -8.33
N GLY A 112 -2.96 -34.19 -7.69
CA GLY A 112 -3.62 -35.42 -7.26
C GLY A 112 -3.87 -36.40 -8.41
N ARG A 113 -4.45 -35.92 -9.52
CA ARG A 113 -4.67 -36.74 -10.73
C ARG A 113 -3.36 -37.29 -11.30
N THR A 114 -2.30 -36.48 -11.33
CA THR A 114 -0.98 -36.94 -11.80
C THR A 114 -0.35 -37.96 -10.85
N LEU A 115 -0.53 -37.82 -9.54
CA LEU A 115 -0.07 -38.82 -8.56
C LEU A 115 -0.79 -40.16 -8.74
N GLU A 116 -2.09 -40.16 -9.00
CA GLU A 116 -2.85 -41.37 -9.31
C GLU A 116 -2.34 -42.04 -10.59
N ALA A 117 -2.17 -41.26 -11.67
CA ALA A 117 -1.61 -41.76 -12.93
C ALA A 117 -0.20 -42.36 -12.75
N PHE A 118 0.66 -41.74 -11.93
CA PHE A 118 1.97 -42.29 -11.61
C PHE A 118 1.91 -43.60 -10.82
N ARG A 119 0.98 -43.72 -9.86
CA ARG A 119 0.78 -44.96 -9.10
C ARG A 119 0.31 -46.09 -10.01
N GLU A 120 -0.64 -45.80 -10.90
CA GLU A 120 -1.14 -46.76 -11.89
C GLU A 120 -0.03 -47.20 -12.87
N ALA A 121 0.74 -46.26 -13.40
CA ALA A 121 1.87 -46.55 -14.28
C ALA A 121 2.93 -47.41 -13.57
N LEU A 122 3.23 -47.11 -12.30
CA LEU A 122 4.16 -47.89 -11.48
C LEU A 122 3.65 -49.31 -11.23
N GLU A 123 2.36 -49.48 -10.94
CA GLU A 123 1.74 -50.79 -10.78
C GLU A 123 1.84 -51.61 -12.07
N LYS A 124 1.50 -51.00 -13.22
CA LYS A 124 1.62 -51.65 -14.53
C LYS A 124 3.05 -52.09 -14.84
N ILE A 125 4.05 -51.26 -14.53
CA ILE A 125 5.47 -51.62 -14.70
C ILE A 125 5.85 -52.78 -13.77
N ARG A 126 5.46 -52.72 -12.50
CA ARG A 126 5.74 -53.79 -11.51
C ARG A 126 5.03 -55.10 -11.84
N ALA A 127 3.92 -55.06 -12.57
CA ALA A 127 3.18 -56.23 -13.00
C ALA A 127 3.85 -56.98 -14.17
N ILE A 128 4.86 -56.39 -14.83
CA ILE A 128 5.63 -57.05 -15.88
C ILE A 128 6.46 -58.16 -15.23
N ARG A 129 6.17 -59.41 -15.62
CA ARG A 129 6.84 -60.62 -15.12
C ARG A 129 7.50 -61.36 -16.28
N GLU A 130 8.73 -60.98 -16.58
CA GLU A 130 9.53 -61.55 -17.66
C GLU A 130 9.75 -63.07 -17.49
N GLU A 131 9.73 -63.56 -16.25
CA GLU A 131 9.85 -64.97 -15.90
C GLU A 131 8.70 -65.85 -16.40
N THR A 132 7.57 -65.25 -16.79
CA THR A 132 6.40 -65.98 -17.32
C THR A 132 6.40 -66.11 -18.84
N TRP A 133 7.40 -65.54 -19.51
CA TRP A 133 7.45 -65.50 -20.97
C TRP A 133 7.98 -66.83 -21.53
N THR A 134 7.32 -67.33 -22.58
CA THR A 134 7.71 -68.52 -23.33
C THR A 134 8.12 -68.12 -24.76
N PRO A 135 8.87 -68.96 -25.50
CA PRO A 135 9.28 -68.65 -26.87
C PRO A 135 8.10 -68.31 -27.80
N GLU A 136 6.92 -68.90 -27.55
CA GLU A 136 5.72 -68.73 -28.35
C GLU A 136 5.02 -67.38 -28.12
N ASN A 137 5.11 -66.81 -26.90
CA ASN A 137 4.45 -65.54 -26.55
C ASN A 137 5.42 -64.35 -26.40
N LEU A 138 6.73 -64.60 -26.46
CA LEU A 138 7.79 -63.62 -26.20
C LEU A 138 7.59 -62.30 -26.97
N ASN A 139 7.36 -62.36 -28.28
CA ASN A 139 7.22 -61.15 -29.11
C ASN A 139 6.00 -60.31 -28.70
N VAL A 140 4.90 -60.96 -28.30
CA VAL A 140 3.66 -60.28 -27.90
C VAL A 140 3.84 -59.61 -26.54
N GLU A 141 4.36 -60.35 -25.55
CA GLU A 141 4.58 -59.82 -24.21
C GLU A 141 5.67 -58.73 -24.18
N LEU A 142 6.74 -58.88 -24.97
CA LEU A 142 7.76 -57.85 -25.12
C LEU A 142 7.17 -56.55 -25.69
N THR A 143 6.34 -56.64 -26.74
CA THR A 143 5.68 -55.47 -27.33
C THR A 143 4.73 -54.80 -26.32
N ARG A 144 3.99 -55.60 -25.54
CA ARG A 144 3.11 -55.12 -24.46
C ARG A 144 3.91 -54.40 -23.38
N ALA A 145 4.99 -55.00 -22.89
CA ALA A 145 5.86 -54.44 -21.85
C ALA A 145 6.49 -53.12 -22.31
N LEU A 146 7.01 -53.07 -23.55
CA LEU A 146 7.56 -51.84 -24.12
C LEU A 146 6.50 -50.73 -24.23
N THR A 147 5.27 -51.07 -24.60
CA THR A 147 4.16 -50.11 -24.66
C THR A 147 3.83 -49.55 -23.27
N VAL A 148 3.82 -50.40 -22.23
CA VAL A 148 3.61 -49.95 -20.84
C VAL A 148 4.71 -48.98 -20.40
N ILE A 149 5.97 -49.30 -20.70
CA ILE A 149 7.12 -48.45 -20.35
C ILE A 149 7.05 -47.12 -21.08
N GLU A 150 6.75 -47.12 -22.38
CA GLU A 150 6.68 -45.88 -23.16
C GLU A 150 5.53 -44.99 -22.70
N ASN A 151 4.36 -45.56 -22.40
CA ASN A 151 3.25 -44.81 -21.83
C ASN A 151 3.62 -44.16 -20.50
N ALA A 152 4.29 -44.90 -19.60
CA ALA A 152 4.77 -44.35 -18.33
C ALA A 152 5.80 -43.22 -18.54
N ARG A 153 6.66 -43.35 -19.55
CA ARG A 153 7.64 -42.30 -19.90
C ARG A 153 6.96 -41.04 -20.43
N MET A 154 5.91 -41.17 -21.26
CA MET A 154 5.11 -40.05 -21.73
C MET A 154 4.43 -39.32 -20.56
N GLU A 155 3.81 -40.04 -19.64
CA GLU A 155 3.19 -39.48 -18.44
C GLU A 155 4.22 -38.72 -17.58
N TRP A 156 5.37 -39.33 -17.30
CA TRP A 156 6.46 -38.72 -16.54
C TRP A 156 6.98 -37.43 -17.19
N ASN A 157 7.24 -37.46 -18.50
CA ASN A 157 7.74 -36.29 -19.22
C ASN A 157 6.72 -35.16 -19.24
N SER A 158 5.45 -35.46 -19.47
CA SER A 158 4.38 -34.45 -19.48
C SER A 158 4.22 -33.80 -18.10
N ALA A 159 4.31 -34.59 -17.03
CA ALA A 159 4.22 -34.12 -15.67
C ALA A 159 5.41 -33.26 -15.26
N ARG A 160 6.64 -33.59 -15.68
CA ARG A 160 7.82 -32.76 -15.40
C ARG A 160 7.77 -31.37 -16.01
N LEU A 161 7.08 -31.21 -17.13
CA LEU A 161 6.85 -29.90 -17.75
C LEU A 161 5.81 -29.10 -16.97
N LYS A 162 4.78 -29.76 -16.44
CA LYS A 162 3.70 -29.13 -15.67
C LYS A 162 4.12 -28.80 -14.22
N PHE A 163 4.93 -29.65 -13.60
CA PHE A 163 5.28 -29.58 -12.19
C PHE A 163 6.79 -29.41 -11.99
N PRO A 164 7.28 -28.16 -11.81
CA PRO A 164 8.70 -27.87 -11.64
C PRO A 164 9.36 -28.61 -10.45
N VAL A 165 8.56 -28.98 -9.43
CA VAL A 165 9.03 -29.75 -8.27
C VAL A 165 9.69 -31.09 -8.67
N LEU A 166 9.26 -31.69 -9.78
CA LEU A 166 9.83 -32.94 -10.30
C LEU A 166 11.21 -32.76 -10.97
N ASN A 167 11.63 -31.52 -11.23
CA ASN A 167 12.94 -31.21 -11.81
C ASN A 167 14.00 -30.84 -10.76
N ARG A 168 13.64 -30.86 -9.47
CA ARG A 168 14.56 -30.54 -8.39
C ARG A 168 15.69 -31.60 -8.33
N PRO A 169 16.96 -31.19 -8.33
CA PRO A 169 18.08 -32.14 -8.23
C PRO A 169 17.98 -32.91 -6.91
N ALA A 170 18.20 -34.22 -6.98
CA ALA A 170 18.18 -35.10 -5.82
C ALA A 170 19.21 -34.59 -4.79
N GLY A 171 18.75 -34.26 -3.58
CA GLY A 171 19.57 -33.71 -2.50
C GLY A 171 19.08 -32.36 -1.93
N VAL A 172 18.08 -31.73 -2.56
CA VAL A 172 17.39 -30.57 -1.96
C VAL A 172 16.20 -31.08 -1.15
N GLU A 173 16.32 -31.00 0.17
CA GLU A 173 15.32 -31.43 1.16
C GLU A 173 13.89 -30.97 0.79
N PRO A 174 12.88 -31.86 0.94
CA PRO A 174 11.47 -31.50 0.77
C PRO A 174 11.03 -30.64 1.95
N GLY A 175 11.23 -29.32 1.82
CA GLY A 175 10.94 -28.35 2.88
C GLY A 175 11.64 -27.01 2.70
N ALA A 176 12.56 -26.89 1.74
CA ALA A 176 12.99 -25.57 1.26
C ALA A 176 11.81 -24.91 0.53
N ASP A 177 11.07 -24.09 1.29
CA ASP A 177 9.84 -23.40 0.89
C ASP A 177 9.96 -22.77 -0.51
N PRO A 178 9.14 -23.18 -1.49
CA PRO A 178 9.04 -22.47 -2.76
C PRO A 178 8.40 -21.08 -2.60
N VAL A 179 7.70 -20.82 -1.48
CA VAL A 179 7.07 -19.53 -1.18
C VAL A 179 8.10 -18.40 -1.00
N ARG A 180 9.34 -18.73 -0.62
CA ARG A 180 10.42 -17.74 -0.55
C ARG A 180 11.02 -17.40 -1.92
N ALA A 181 10.75 -18.20 -2.95
CA ALA A 181 11.23 -17.95 -4.30
C ALA A 181 10.32 -17.00 -5.10
N SER A 182 9.10 -16.73 -4.64
CA SER A 182 8.14 -15.86 -5.34
C SER A 182 7.91 -14.49 -4.71
N VAL A 183 8.45 -14.21 -3.51
CA VAL A 183 8.42 -12.86 -2.93
C VAL A 183 9.72 -12.13 -3.28
N GLY A 184 9.77 -11.64 -4.53
CA GLY A 184 10.88 -10.85 -5.06
C GLY A 184 12.14 -11.70 -5.27
N ALA A 185 12.76 -11.58 -6.44
CA ALA A 185 14.14 -11.98 -6.57
C ALA A 185 14.96 -11.13 -5.59
N ALA A 186 15.20 -11.68 -4.39
CA ALA A 186 16.21 -11.20 -3.47
C ALA A 186 17.44 -10.88 -4.32
N PRO A 187 17.84 -9.61 -4.41
CA PRO A 187 18.89 -9.28 -5.32
C PRO A 187 20.15 -10.05 -4.89
N TRP A 188 20.93 -10.50 -5.87
CA TRP A 188 22.06 -11.43 -5.71
C TRP A 188 23.13 -11.03 -4.67
N TRP A 189 23.02 -9.85 -4.06
CA TRP A 189 23.84 -9.33 -2.97
C TRP A 189 23.28 -9.60 -1.57
N GLU A 190 22.04 -10.07 -1.42
CA GLU A 190 21.45 -10.41 -0.12
C GLU A 190 22.15 -11.64 0.47
N GLY A 191 23.03 -11.41 1.45
CA GLY A 191 23.90 -12.41 2.07
C GLY A 191 25.41 -12.23 1.82
N VAL A 192 25.80 -11.28 0.97
CA VAL A 192 27.22 -10.96 0.76
C VAL A 192 27.71 -10.00 1.85
N SER A 193 28.73 -10.39 2.60
CA SER A 193 29.28 -9.57 3.69
C SER A 193 29.81 -8.23 3.18
N PHE A 194 29.62 -7.16 3.96
CA PHE A 194 30.04 -5.78 3.63
C PHE A 194 31.51 -5.70 3.20
N GLY A 195 32.40 -6.45 3.86
CA GLY A 195 33.82 -6.51 3.48
C GLY A 195 34.06 -7.09 2.09
N ARG A 196 33.25 -8.07 1.66
CA ARG A 196 33.34 -8.66 0.33
C ARG A 196 32.77 -7.71 -0.72
N LEU A 197 31.69 -6.99 -0.42
CA LEU A 197 31.18 -5.92 -1.29
C LEU A 197 32.21 -4.80 -1.52
N CYS A 198 32.92 -4.37 -0.47
CA CYS A 198 34.03 -3.42 -0.60
C CYS A 198 35.18 -3.96 -1.46
N LEU A 199 35.53 -5.25 -1.34
CA LEU A 199 36.59 -5.85 -2.14
C LEU A 199 36.25 -5.87 -3.64
N TRP A 200 34.98 -6.14 -3.98
CA TRP A 200 34.51 -6.09 -5.37
C TRP A 200 34.48 -4.66 -5.91
N GLY A 201 34.08 -3.69 -5.09
CA GLY A 201 34.18 -2.26 -5.45
C GLY A 201 35.63 -1.81 -5.70
N LEU A 202 36.57 -2.28 -4.88
CA LEU A 202 38.00 -2.01 -5.04
C LEU A 202 38.57 -2.69 -6.31
N ALA A 203 38.21 -3.95 -6.55
CA ALA A 203 38.65 -4.69 -7.73
C ALA A 203 38.15 -4.03 -9.04
N LEU A 204 36.92 -3.52 -9.05
CA LEU A 204 36.33 -2.85 -10.21
C LEU A 204 36.96 -1.47 -10.49
N THR A 205 37.38 -0.75 -9.44
CA THR A 205 37.97 0.59 -9.56
C THR A 205 39.49 0.56 -9.79
N TRP A 206 40.14 -0.58 -9.54
CA TRP A 206 41.57 -0.78 -9.74
C TRP A 206 42.09 -0.45 -11.15
N PRO A 207 41.46 -0.89 -12.27
CA PRO A 207 41.93 -0.54 -13.62
C PRO A 207 41.77 0.95 -13.96
N VAL A 208 40.83 1.67 -13.35
CA VAL A 208 40.70 3.13 -13.54
C VAL A 208 41.81 3.85 -12.76
N ALA A 209 42.08 3.39 -11.53
CA ALA A 209 43.14 3.95 -10.71
C ALA A 209 44.52 3.82 -11.38
N THR A 210 44.83 2.69 -12.04
CA THR A 210 46.10 2.52 -12.75
C THR A 210 46.23 3.47 -13.94
N VAL A 211 45.18 3.68 -14.72
CA VAL A 211 45.17 4.63 -15.84
C VAL A 211 45.38 6.07 -15.38
N VAL A 212 44.70 6.49 -14.31
CA VAL A 212 44.89 7.84 -13.72
C VAL A 212 46.32 8.03 -13.22
N LEU A 213 46.90 7.02 -12.59
CA LEU A 213 48.28 7.07 -12.09
C LEU A 213 49.29 7.19 -13.24
N LEU A 214 49.10 6.42 -14.32
CA LEU A 214 49.94 6.51 -15.52
C LEU A 214 49.85 7.87 -16.21
N LEU A 215 48.63 8.44 -16.33
CA LEU A 215 48.44 9.78 -16.88
C LEU A 215 49.08 10.86 -16.00
N GLY A 216 48.99 10.73 -14.68
CA GLY A 216 49.65 11.64 -13.74
C GLY A 216 51.18 11.60 -13.85
N VAL A 217 51.76 10.40 -13.96
CA VAL A 217 53.21 10.24 -14.18
C VAL A 217 53.63 10.82 -15.52
N LEU A 218 52.87 10.57 -16.59
CA LEU A 218 53.16 11.14 -17.91
C LEU A 218 53.12 12.67 -17.89
N TRP A 219 52.13 13.25 -17.20
CA TRP A 219 52.03 14.70 -17.02
C TRP A 219 53.21 15.29 -16.23
N MET A 220 53.68 14.57 -15.20
CA MET A 220 54.84 14.99 -14.40
C MET A 220 56.16 14.91 -15.18
N VAL A 221 56.29 13.98 -16.13
CA VAL A 221 57.49 13.83 -16.99
C VAL A 221 57.49 14.84 -18.15
N LEU A 222 56.32 15.26 -18.63
CA LEU A 222 56.18 16.25 -19.71
C LEU A 222 56.23 17.71 -19.24
N ARG A 223 56.26 17.96 -17.93
CA ARG A 223 56.32 19.28 -17.31
C ARG A 223 57.72 19.60 -16.83
#